data_AF-A0A2N0FS01-F1
#
_entry.id   AF-A0A2N0FS01-F1
#
_cell.length_a   1.000
_cell.length_b   1.000
_cell.length_c   1.000
_cell.angle_alpha   90.00
_cell.angle_beta   90.00
_cell.angle_gamma   90.00
#
_symmetry.space_group_name_H-M   'P 1'
#
loop_
_entity.id
_entity.type
_entity.pdbx_description
1 polymer ?
#
loop_
_entity_poly.entity_id
_entity_poly.type
_entity_poly.pdbx_seq_one_letter_code
_entity_poly.pdbx_strand_id
1 'polypeptide(L)'
;MLHLPQFSLRMSISMFAFPQNLWIKKLSGFLLIMAVLIFAACKSDDGASSSADIDTDGDGITDEQETLNGTNKNNPCDPKPSSGYTGYDVNNTTWLGADCDTDGISNAQELSDNTDPFVNESKDSDGDGVPDFQEVANGTDKDNPCDPVQDENYEGYNAQNSVWANSDCDADGFTNGEEVSANTNPYVDDTVYVVAEFLPKLSDLQIFRGSPQI
;
A
#
# COMPACT_ATOMS: atom_id res chain seq x y z
N MET A 1 26.60 -29.14 34.65
CA MET A 1 28.03 -28.89 34.38
C MET A 1 28.37 -29.42 33.00
N LEU A 2 28.33 -28.58 31.98
CA LEU A 2 28.88 -28.86 30.65
C LEU A 2 29.62 -27.60 30.18
N HIS A 3 30.89 -27.79 29.85
CA HIS A 3 31.90 -26.77 29.54
C HIS A 3 31.71 -26.21 28.12
N LEU A 4 31.74 -24.89 27.98
CA LEU A 4 31.93 -24.16 26.72
C LEU A 4 33.43 -23.88 26.52
N PRO A 5 34.00 -24.05 25.31
CA PRO A 5 35.32 -23.52 25.00
C PRO A 5 35.22 -22.12 24.36
N GLN A 6 36.06 -21.22 24.87
CA GLN A 6 36.30 -19.87 24.36
C GLN A 6 37.20 -19.93 23.12
N PHE A 7 36.79 -19.32 22.01
CA PHE A 7 37.66 -19.06 20.85
C PHE A 7 37.97 -17.56 20.78
N SER A 8 39.25 -17.24 21.01
CA SER A 8 39.85 -15.92 20.83
C SER A 8 40.46 -15.85 19.43
N LEU A 9 40.03 -14.89 18.61
CA LEU A 9 40.69 -14.55 17.35
C LEU A 9 40.97 -13.04 17.34
N ARG A 10 42.26 -12.73 17.50
CA ARG A 10 42.85 -11.39 17.35
C ARG A 10 42.92 -11.06 15.86
N MET A 11 42.24 -10.00 15.43
CA MET A 11 42.35 -9.46 14.07
C MET A 11 43.39 -8.33 14.08
N SER A 12 44.52 -8.58 13.44
CA SER A 12 45.66 -7.66 13.35
C SER A 12 45.39 -6.51 12.37
N ILE A 13 45.68 -5.30 12.83
CA ILE A 13 45.70 -4.03 12.09
C ILE A 13 46.82 -4.05 11.05
N SER A 14 46.52 -3.65 9.81
CA SER A 14 47.54 -3.28 8.82
C SER A 14 47.21 -1.87 8.29
N MET A 15 47.86 -0.87 8.90
CA MET A 15 47.90 0.51 8.43
C MET A 15 48.76 0.58 7.17
N PHE A 16 48.17 1.02 6.05
CA PHE A 16 48.94 1.41 4.87
C PHE A 16 49.55 2.79 5.09
N ALA A 17 50.89 2.81 5.19
CA ALA A 17 51.70 4.02 5.22
C ALA A 17 51.87 4.59 3.79
N PHE A 18 51.48 5.85 3.59
CA PHE A 18 51.85 6.63 2.40
C PHE A 18 53.17 7.37 2.68
N PRO A 19 54.20 7.25 1.82
CA PRO A 19 55.44 7.98 2.00
C PRO A 19 55.29 9.44 1.52
N GLN A 20 55.69 10.35 2.41
CA GLN A 20 56.03 11.74 2.13
C GLN A 20 57.41 11.79 1.44
N ASN A 21 57.61 12.71 0.49
CA ASN A 21 58.83 13.52 0.20
C ASN A 21 58.63 14.30 -1.13
N LEU A 22 58.53 15.64 -1.12
CA LEU A 22 59.63 16.61 -1.35
C LEU A 22 60.31 16.42 -2.74
N TRP A 23 60.44 17.37 -3.69
CA TRP A 23 60.84 18.78 -3.57
C TRP A 23 61.07 19.41 -4.97
N ILE A 24 60.47 20.56 -5.31
CA ILE A 24 61.08 21.68 -6.10
C ILE A 24 60.32 22.98 -5.69
N LYS A 25 60.75 23.70 -4.65
CA LYS A 25 61.55 24.95 -4.66
C LYS A 25 60.97 26.10 -5.51
N LYS A 26 60.36 27.13 -4.87
CA LYS A 26 60.96 28.42 -4.42
C LYS A 26 61.09 29.43 -5.59
N LEU A 27 60.75 30.72 -5.53
CA LEU A 27 60.89 31.70 -4.44
C LEU A 27 60.22 33.05 -4.84
N SER A 28 59.82 33.84 -3.82
CA SER A 28 59.77 35.32 -3.75
C SER A 28 58.60 36.08 -4.40
N GLY A 29 57.90 37.02 -3.76
CA GLY A 29 58.06 37.63 -2.44
C GLY A 29 57.57 39.09 -2.45
N PHE A 30 56.84 39.46 -1.39
CA PHE A 30 56.66 40.79 -0.82
C PHE A 30 55.67 41.84 -1.43
N LEU A 31 54.85 42.37 -0.50
CA LEU A 31 54.54 43.80 -0.26
C LEU A 31 53.07 44.27 -0.45
N LEU A 32 52.32 44.27 0.66
CA LEU A 32 51.60 45.40 1.30
C LEU A 32 51.01 46.53 0.42
N ILE A 33 49.68 46.79 0.53
CA ILE A 33 48.96 48.11 0.50
C ILE A 33 47.43 47.79 0.50
N MET A 34 46.72 47.91 1.63
CA MET A 34 45.88 49.05 2.07
C MET A 34 44.79 49.53 1.08
N ALA A 35 43.54 49.33 1.52
CA ALA A 35 42.35 50.19 1.39
C ALA A 35 41.96 50.75 0.01
N VAL A 36 40.82 50.27 -0.52
CA VAL A 36 39.84 51.12 -1.21
C VAL A 36 38.45 50.79 -0.70
N LEU A 37 37.89 51.77 0.01
CA LEU A 37 36.51 51.94 0.41
C LEU A 37 35.71 52.54 -0.76
N ILE A 38 34.40 52.26 -0.79
CA ILE A 38 33.30 52.98 -1.48
C ILE A 38 32.94 52.48 -2.90
N PHE A 39 31.77 51.83 -3.03
CA PHE A 39 30.48 52.37 -3.52
C PHE A 39 29.41 51.31 -3.20
N ALA A 40 28.56 51.51 -2.20
CA ALA A 40 27.21 52.09 -2.36
C ALA A 40 26.36 51.39 -3.44
N ALA A 41 25.49 50.51 -2.96
CA ALA A 41 24.15 50.18 -3.45
C ALA A 41 23.91 50.04 -4.97
N CYS A 42 23.56 48.82 -5.37
CA CYS A 42 22.25 48.62 -5.99
C CYS A 42 21.64 47.33 -5.44
N LYS A 43 20.58 47.50 -4.64
CA LYS A 43 19.50 46.54 -4.51
C LYS A 43 18.85 46.52 -5.89
N SER A 44 19.21 45.53 -6.71
CA SER A 44 18.22 45.00 -7.62
C SER A 44 17.43 44.02 -6.77
N ASP A 45 16.28 44.50 -6.29
CA ASP A 45 15.12 43.64 -6.25
C ASP A 45 14.99 43.08 -7.67
N ASP A 46 15.67 41.97 -7.93
CA ASP A 46 15.16 41.07 -8.93
C ASP A 46 13.80 40.72 -8.35
N GLY A 47 12.78 41.38 -8.88
CA GLY A 47 11.48 40.77 -8.96
C GLY A 47 11.72 39.43 -9.62
N ALA A 48 12.06 38.43 -8.80
CA ALA A 48 11.34 37.19 -8.82
C ALA A 48 9.89 37.64 -8.82
N SER A 49 9.37 37.89 -10.03
CA SER A 49 8.08 37.41 -10.40
C SER A 49 8.06 36.02 -9.80
N SER A 50 7.49 35.89 -8.60
CA SER A 50 6.92 34.65 -8.19
C SER A 50 6.09 34.29 -9.42
N SER A 51 6.57 33.35 -10.22
CA SER A 51 5.64 32.42 -10.83
C SER A 51 4.69 32.13 -9.67
N ALA A 52 3.48 32.68 -9.73
CA ALA A 52 2.43 32.16 -8.88
C ALA A 52 2.54 30.67 -9.12
N ASP A 53 2.88 29.93 -8.07
CA ASP A 53 3.17 28.52 -8.18
C ASP A 53 1.93 27.89 -8.79
N ILE A 54 1.98 27.62 -10.10
CA ILE A 54 0.79 27.26 -10.86
C ILE A 54 0.54 25.80 -10.54
N ASP A 55 -0.62 25.52 -10.01
CA ASP A 55 -1.16 24.18 -9.85
C ASP A 55 -2.36 24.11 -10.80
N THR A 56 -2.13 23.56 -12.00
CA THR A 56 -3.11 23.59 -13.09
C THR A 56 -4.30 22.69 -12.81
N ASP A 57 -4.08 21.52 -12.22
CA ASP A 57 -5.14 20.55 -11.96
C ASP A 57 -5.69 20.59 -10.53
N GLY A 58 -5.00 21.24 -9.60
CA GLY A 58 -5.47 21.51 -8.24
C GLY A 58 -5.18 20.38 -7.26
N ASP A 59 -4.24 19.48 -7.54
CA ASP A 59 -3.91 18.36 -6.65
C ASP A 59 -3.03 18.75 -5.45
N GLY A 60 -2.58 20.01 -5.40
CA GLY A 60 -1.69 20.54 -4.35
C GLY A 60 -0.21 20.39 -4.66
N ILE A 61 0.15 19.88 -5.84
CA ILE A 61 1.49 19.83 -6.41
C ILE A 61 1.54 20.84 -7.56
N THR A 62 2.67 21.51 -7.68
CA THR A 62 2.80 22.60 -8.65
C THR A 62 3.32 22.07 -9.99
N ASP A 63 2.91 22.68 -11.11
CA ASP A 63 3.33 22.33 -12.46
C ASP A 63 4.86 22.16 -12.60
N GLU A 64 5.65 22.98 -11.88
CA GLU A 64 7.11 22.87 -11.84
C GLU A 64 7.58 21.62 -11.09
N GLN A 65 7.00 21.34 -9.92
CA GLN A 65 7.31 20.15 -9.13
C GLN A 65 6.94 18.87 -9.86
N GLU A 66 5.79 18.85 -10.54
CA GLU A 66 5.36 17.69 -11.31
C GLU A 66 6.26 17.43 -12.50
N THR A 67 6.70 18.49 -13.19
CA THR A 67 7.70 18.37 -14.26
C THR A 67 9.00 17.76 -13.74
N LEU A 68 9.42 18.10 -12.52
CA LEU A 68 10.61 17.53 -11.88
C LEU A 68 10.41 16.09 -11.40
N ASN A 69 9.22 15.75 -10.89
CA ASN A 69 8.87 14.44 -10.37
C ASN A 69 8.43 13.45 -11.46
N GLY A 70 8.09 13.94 -12.65
CA GLY A 70 7.60 13.15 -13.77
C GLY A 70 6.10 12.80 -13.68
N THR A 71 5.33 13.54 -12.88
CA THR A 71 3.86 13.42 -12.80
C THR A 71 3.19 14.36 -13.81
N ASN A 72 1.89 14.21 -14.01
CA ASN A 72 1.14 14.92 -15.04
C ASN A 72 0.35 16.10 -14.49
N LYS A 73 0.85 17.31 -14.78
CA LYS A 73 0.27 18.62 -14.47
C LYS A 73 -1.15 18.95 -14.91
N ASN A 74 -1.85 18.04 -15.56
CA ASN A 74 -3.25 18.23 -15.90
C ASN A 74 -4.11 17.05 -15.43
N ASN A 75 -3.56 16.21 -14.55
CA ASN A 75 -4.21 15.05 -14.00
C ASN A 75 -4.24 15.18 -12.47
N PRO A 76 -5.37 15.62 -11.90
CA PRO A 76 -5.50 15.90 -10.47
C PRO A 76 -5.40 14.65 -9.57
N CYS A 77 -5.24 13.48 -10.17
CA CYS A 77 -5.12 12.19 -9.51
C CYS A 77 -3.70 11.57 -9.68
N ASP A 78 -2.74 12.33 -10.22
CA ASP A 78 -1.36 11.88 -10.42
C ASP A 78 -0.34 12.83 -9.76
N PRO A 79 0.31 12.41 -8.67
CA PRO A 79 0.31 11.09 -8.07
C PRO A 79 -0.91 10.89 -7.16
N LYS A 80 -1.45 9.67 -7.12
CA LYS A 80 -2.55 9.36 -6.19
C LYS A 80 -2.08 9.45 -4.72
N PRO A 81 -2.61 10.38 -3.91
CA PRO A 81 -2.29 10.48 -2.49
C PRO A 81 -2.88 9.32 -1.68
N SER A 82 -2.46 9.22 -0.42
CA SER A 82 -3.08 8.31 0.56
C SER A 82 -4.35 8.92 1.16
N SER A 83 -5.19 8.06 1.75
CA SER A 83 -6.38 8.47 2.49
C SER A 83 -6.09 9.59 3.50
N GLY A 84 -7.01 10.56 3.59
CA GLY A 84 -6.91 11.73 4.47
C GLY A 84 -5.99 12.84 3.95
N TYR A 85 -5.51 12.76 2.71
CA TYR A 85 -4.85 13.89 2.07
C TYR A 85 -5.81 15.08 1.91
N THR A 86 -5.35 16.31 2.20
CA THR A 86 -6.17 17.53 2.10
C THR A 86 -5.42 18.67 1.40
N GLY A 87 -4.37 18.36 0.64
CA GLY A 87 -3.52 19.36 -0.01
C GLY A 87 -4.10 19.94 -1.31
N TYR A 88 -5.20 19.37 -1.80
CA TYR A 88 -5.89 19.79 -3.02
C TYR A 88 -6.63 21.13 -2.90
N ASP A 89 -6.90 21.77 -4.04
CA ASP A 89 -7.73 22.98 -4.12
C ASP A 89 -9.21 22.63 -4.35
N VAL A 90 -10.01 22.81 -3.30
CA VAL A 90 -11.47 22.63 -3.31
C VAL A 90 -12.24 23.59 -4.24
N ASN A 91 -11.57 24.58 -4.83
CA ASN A 91 -12.17 25.48 -5.81
C ASN A 91 -11.70 25.20 -7.24
N ASN A 92 -10.74 24.29 -7.45
CA ASN A 92 -10.26 23.93 -8.77
C ASN A 92 -11.27 23.00 -9.46
N THR A 93 -11.78 23.41 -10.62
CA THR A 93 -12.79 22.64 -11.36
C THR A 93 -12.27 21.35 -11.96
N THR A 94 -10.97 21.27 -12.25
CA THR A 94 -10.31 20.05 -12.75
C THR A 94 -10.28 19.02 -11.64
N TRP A 95 -9.78 19.38 -10.45
CA TRP A 95 -9.80 18.52 -9.27
C TRP A 95 -11.20 18.10 -8.85
N LEU A 96 -12.14 19.05 -8.73
CA LEU A 96 -13.53 18.78 -8.33
C LEU A 96 -14.26 17.81 -9.28
N GLY A 97 -13.95 17.88 -10.58
CA GLY A 97 -14.59 17.06 -11.60
C GLY A 97 -13.92 15.70 -11.84
N ALA A 98 -12.81 15.42 -11.16
CA ALA A 98 -12.13 14.14 -11.26
C ALA A 98 -12.76 13.09 -10.33
N ASP A 99 -12.37 11.84 -10.55
CA ASP A 99 -12.74 10.63 -9.80
C ASP A 99 -11.41 9.89 -9.57
N CYS A 100 -10.73 10.22 -8.47
CA CYS A 100 -9.34 9.81 -8.25
C CYS A 100 -9.21 8.41 -7.66
N ASP A 101 -10.28 7.86 -7.13
CA ASP A 101 -10.35 6.52 -6.58
C ASP A 101 -11.07 5.51 -7.49
N THR A 102 -11.66 6.00 -8.58
CA THR A 102 -12.29 5.25 -9.66
C THR A 102 -13.52 4.47 -9.21
N ASP A 103 -14.26 5.01 -8.24
CA ASP A 103 -15.51 4.43 -7.74
C ASP A 103 -16.76 4.92 -8.50
N GLY A 104 -16.58 5.90 -9.40
CA GLY A 104 -17.64 6.50 -10.20
C GLY A 104 -18.32 7.72 -9.56
N ILE A 105 -17.85 8.15 -8.40
CA ILE A 105 -18.24 9.36 -7.69
C ILE A 105 -17.14 10.40 -7.91
N SER A 106 -17.53 11.64 -8.25
CA SER A 106 -16.55 12.72 -8.41
C SER A 106 -16.05 13.21 -7.04
N ASN A 107 -14.81 13.68 -6.97
CA ASN A 107 -14.22 14.32 -5.80
C ASN A 107 -15.15 15.38 -5.16
N ALA A 108 -15.83 16.20 -5.97
CA ALA A 108 -16.78 17.19 -5.48
C ALA A 108 -17.99 16.60 -4.74
N GLN A 109 -18.50 15.47 -5.23
CA GLN A 109 -19.63 14.76 -4.63
C GLN A 109 -19.18 14.06 -3.35
N GLU A 110 -18.00 13.45 -3.35
CA GLU A 110 -17.42 12.83 -2.15
C GLU A 110 -17.19 13.85 -1.03
N LEU A 111 -16.67 15.04 -1.35
CA LEU A 111 -16.58 16.13 -0.37
C LEU A 111 -17.94 16.56 0.19
N SER A 112 -19.00 16.50 -0.62
CA SER A 112 -20.37 16.81 -0.18
C SER A 112 -20.94 15.71 0.71
N ASP A 113 -20.60 14.45 0.44
CA ASP A 113 -21.05 13.28 1.18
C ASP A 113 -20.15 12.95 2.37
N ASN A 114 -19.06 13.70 2.51
CA ASN A 114 -18.07 13.58 3.58
C ASN A 114 -17.34 12.21 3.54
N THR A 115 -17.11 11.69 2.33
CA THR A 115 -16.26 10.54 2.01
C THR A 115 -14.87 11.00 1.54
N ASP A 116 -13.93 10.08 1.31
CA ASP A 116 -12.53 10.38 0.96
C ASP A 116 -12.27 10.23 -0.55
N PRO A 117 -11.93 11.33 -1.28
CA PRO A 117 -11.67 11.33 -2.73
C PRO A 117 -10.61 10.37 -3.27
N PHE A 118 -9.87 9.70 -2.40
CA PHE A 118 -8.80 8.78 -2.77
C PHE A 118 -9.11 7.33 -2.38
N VAL A 119 -10.27 7.04 -1.79
CA VAL A 119 -10.64 5.72 -1.26
C VAL A 119 -11.94 5.22 -1.87
N ASN A 120 -11.84 4.17 -2.68
CA ASN A 120 -13.00 3.49 -3.24
C ASN A 120 -13.72 2.71 -2.15
N GLU A 121 -14.77 3.31 -1.58
CA GLU A 121 -15.55 2.75 -0.47
C GLU A 121 -16.36 1.51 -0.87
N SER A 122 -16.51 1.25 -2.17
CA SER A 122 -17.25 0.10 -2.70
C SER A 122 -16.37 -1.08 -3.13
N LYS A 123 -15.04 -0.90 -3.11
CA LYS A 123 -14.12 -1.93 -3.56
C LYS A 123 -13.98 -3.03 -2.51
N ASP A 124 -14.29 -4.25 -2.93
CA ASP A 124 -14.15 -5.49 -2.17
C ASP A 124 -13.43 -6.49 -3.09
N SER A 125 -12.11 -6.66 -2.87
CA SER A 125 -11.23 -7.38 -3.79
C SER A 125 -11.42 -8.88 -3.72
N ASP A 126 -11.63 -9.43 -2.52
CA ASP A 126 -11.79 -10.86 -2.32
C ASP A 126 -13.24 -11.33 -2.33
N GLY A 127 -14.20 -10.41 -2.18
CA GLY A 127 -15.63 -10.67 -2.28
C GLY A 127 -16.23 -11.21 -0.98
N ASP A 128 -15.57 -11.04 0.16
CA ASP A 128 -16.09 -11.50 1.44
C ASP A 128 -17.22 -10.60 1.99
N GLY A 129 -17.48 -9.44 1.37
CA GLY A 129 -18.50 -8.49 1.78
C GLY A 129 -18.01 -7.38 2.72
N VAL A 130 -16.71 -7.37 3.05
CA VAL A 130 -16.02 -6.30 3.77
C VAL A 130 -15.21 -5.48 2.77
N PRO A 131 -15.44 -4.16 2.64
CA PRO A 131 -14.67 -3.35 1.70
C PRO A 131 -13.18 -3.25 2.08
N ASP A 132 -12.29 -3.22 1.06
CA ASP A 132 -10.83 -3.17 1.17
C ASP A 132 -10.35 -2.12 2.19
N PHE A 133 -10.96 -0.93 2.17
CA PHE A 133 -10.55 0.19 3.02
C PHE A 133 -10.82 -0.09 4.51
N GLN A 134 -11.92 -0.78 4.79
CA GLN A 134 -12.32 -1.15 6.15
C GLN A 134 -11.40 -2.25 6.68
N GLU A 135 -11.01 -3.19 5.84
CA GLU A 135 -10.06 -4.24 6.20
C GLU A 135 -8.67 -3.71 6.51
N VAL A 136 -8.15 -2.81 5.67
CA VAL A 136 -6.89 -2.11 5.93
C VAL A 136 -6.96 -1.33 7.25
N ALA A 137 -8.08 -0.68 7.55
CA ALA A 137 -8.28 0.04 8.81
C ALA A 137 -8.37 -0.90 10.03
N ASN A 138 -8.94 -2.09 9.87
CA ASN A 138 -9.09 -3.10 10.92
C ASN A 138 -7.86 -4.02 11.05
N GLY A 139 -6.95 -4.00 10.07
CA GLY A 139 -5.76 -4.85 10.02
C GLY A 139 -6.03 -6.28 9.56
N THR A 140 -7.11 -6.51 8.80
CA THR A 140 -7.39 -7.77 8.10
C THR A 140 -6.79 -7.73 6.69
N ASP A 141 -6.71 -8.89 6.04
CA ASP A 141 -6.13 -9.04 4.70
C ASP A 141 -7.20 -8.95 3.60
N LYS A 142 -7.27 -7.78 2.95
CA LYS A 142 -8.17 -7.47 1.84
C LYS A 142 -8.11 -8.34 0.58
N ASP A 143 -7.20 -9.29 0.53
CA ASP A 143 -7.10 -10.27 -0.56
C ASP A 143 -7.42 -11.70 -0.08
N ASN A 144 -7.86 -11.87 1.17
CA ASN A 144 -8.14 -13.15 1.80
C ASN A 144 -9.61 -13.23 2.28
N PRO A 145 -10.48 -13.95 1.55
CA PRO A 145 -11.92 -13.91 1.79
C PRO A 145 -12.40 -14.63 3.06
N CYS A 146 -11.46 -15.18 3.83
CA CYS A 146 -11.69 -15.83 5.12
C CYS A 146 -11.14 -15.00 6.29
N ASP A 147 -10.67 -13.77 6.03
CA ASP A 147 -10.23 -12.80 7.03
C ASP A 147 -10.91 -11.44 6.77
N PRO A 148 -11.85 -11.00 7.62
CA PRO A 148 -12.17 -11.56 8.93
C PRO A 148 -12.97 -12.86 8.89
N VAL A 149 -12.79 -13.67 9.95
CA VAL A 149 -13.64 -14.83 10.18
C VAL A 149 -15.09 -14.38 10.40
N GLN A 150 -15.99 -14.93 9.61
CA GLN A 150 -17.43 -14.68 9.71
C GLN A 150 -18.15 -15.74 10.53
N ASP A 151 -19.39 -15.47 10.91
CA ASP A 151 -20.26 -16.43 11.60
C ASP A 151 -21.18 -17.21 10.64
N GLU A 152 -21.78 -18.28 11.15
CA GLU A 152 -22.64 -19.19 10.39
C GLU A 152 -23.86 -18.53 9.70
N ASN A 153 -24.26 -17.32 10.12
CA ASN A 153 -25.41 -16.61 9.54
C ASN A 153 -24.97 -15.46 8.61
N TYR A 154 -23.68 -15.37 8.30
CA TYR A 154 -23.16 -14.32 7.44
C TYR A 154 -23.55 -14.56 5.97
N GLU A 155 -24.17 -13.54 5.35
CA GLU A 155 -24.63 -13.57 3.96
C GLU A 155 -24.10 -12.36 3.15
N GLY A 156 -23.13 -11.61 3.68
CA GLY A 156 -22.63 -10.37 3.07
C GLY A 156 -21.70 -10.59 1.87
N TYR A 157 -21.28 -11.82 1.63
CA TYR A 157 -20.32 -12.19 0.60
C TYR A 157 -20.89 -12.08 -0.83
N ASN A 158 -19.99 -11.99 -1.80
CA ASN A 158 -20.29 -12.05 -3.22
C ASN A 158 -19.98 -13.43 -3.79
N ALA A 159 -21.02 -14.27 -3.93
CA ALA A 159 -20.89 -15.62 -4.50
C ALA A 159 -20.43 -15.65 -5.98
N GLN A 160 -20.40 -14.52 -6.69
CA GLN A 160 -19.84 -14.42 -8.04
C GLN A 160 -18.37 -13.99 -8.05
N ASN A 161 -17.81 -13.55 -6.92
CA ASN A 161 -16.38 -13.30 -6.80
C ASN A 161 -15.63 -14.65 -6.77
N SER A 162 -14.68 -14.82 -7.68
CA SER A 162 -13.91 -16.06 -7.78
C SER A 162 -12.91 -16.27 -6.63
N VAL A 163 -12.47 -15.21 -5.96
CA VAL A 163 -11.55 -15.31 -4.81
C VAL A 163 -12.31 -15.93 -3.64
N TRP A 164 -13.44 -15.33 -3.25
CA TRP A 164 -14.35 -15.91 -2.27
C TRP A 164 -14.83 -17.31 -2.65
N ALA A 165 -15.35 -17.51 -3.87
CA ALA A 165 -15.97 -18.77 -4.27
C ALA A 165 -15.00 -19.97 -4.32
N ASN A 166 -13.70 -19.74 -4.52
CA ASN A 166 -12.68 -20.80 -4.56
C ASN A 166 -11.98 -21.02 -3.21
N SER A 167 -12.33 -20.25 -2.19
CA SER A 167 -11.77 -20.41 -0.84
C SER A 167 -12.58 -21.40 -0.03
N ASP A 168 -12.02 -21.86 1.09
CA ASP A 168 -12.59 -22.86 2.01
C ASP A 168 -12.37 -22.29 3.43
N CYS A 169 -13.35 -21.52 3.91
CA CYS A 169 -13.17 -20.66 5.09
C CYS A 169 -13.33 -21.39 6.41
N ASP A 170 -14.04 -22.51 6.45
CA ASP A 170 -14.16 -23.38 7.61
C ASP A 170 -13.19 -24.58 7.61
N ALA A 171 -12.46 -24.77 6.50
CA ALA A 171 -11.44 -25.79 6.30
C ALA A 171 -11.99 -27.23 6.33
N ASP A 172 -13.21 -27.41 5.85
CA ASP A 172 -13.90 -28.69 5.81
C ASP A 172 -13.59 -29.50 4.51
N GLY A 173 -12.97 -28.84 3.54
CA GLY A 173 -12.54 -29.42 2.27
C GLY A 173 -13.51 -29.22 1.10
N PHE A 174 -14.60 -28.47 1.29
CA PHE A 174 -15.43 -27.91 0.24
C PHE A 174 -15.15 -26.42 0.08
N THR A 175 -15.17 -25.93 -1.15
CA THR A 175 -15.06 -24.49 -1.37
C THR A 175 -16.39 -23.78 -1.07
N ASN A 176 -16.33 -22.53 -0.63
CA ASN A 176 -17.49 -21.68 -0.38
C ASN A 176 -18.49 -21.71 -1.56
N GLY A 177 -18.00 -21.72 -2.80
CA GLY A 177 -18.84 -21.80 -3.99
C GLY A 177 -19.51 -23.16 -4.22
N GLU A 178 -18.84 -24.27 -3.86
CA GLU A 178 -19.42 -25.61 -3.87
C GLU A 178 -20.54 -25.72 -2.83
N GLU A 179 -20.32 -25.14 -1.66
CA GLU A 179 -21.27 -25.13 -0.56
C GLU A 179 -22.53 -24.32 -0.86
N VAL A 180 -22.37 -23.09 -1.37
CA VAL A 180 -23.50 -22.28 -1.85
C VAL A 180 -24.31 -23.04 -2.92
N SER A 181 -23.63 -23.78 -3.81
CA SER A 181 -24.28 -24.59 -4.84
C SER A 181 -25.03 -25.81 -4.26
N ALA A 182 -24.56 -26.34 -3.13
CA ALA A 182 -25.17 -27.45 -2.39
C ALA A 182 -26.23 -27.00 -1.37
N ASN A 183 -26.34 -25.69 -1.11
CA ASN A 183 -27.08 -25.11 0.02
C ASN A 183 -26.55 -25.60 1.39
N THR A 184 -25.23 -25.74 1.53
CA THR A 184 -24.53 -25.87 2.83
C THR A 184 -23.94 -24.51 3.24
N ASN A 185 -23.06 -24.46 4.23
CA ASN A 185 -22.65 -23.23 4.89
C ASN A 185 -21.14 -22.96 4.76
N PRO A 186 -20.72 -21.92 3.99
CA PRO A 186 -19.32 -21.50 3.80
C PRO A 186 -18.46 -21.26 5.06
N TYR A 187 -19.09 -21.23 6.23
CA TYR A 187 -18.47 -20.81 7.50
C TYR A 187 -18.66 -21.83 8.62
N VAL A 188 -19.11 -23.07 8.31
CA VAL A 188 -19.33 -24.12 9.30
C VAL A 188 -18.86 -25.47 8.77
N ASP A 189 -17.80 -26.00 9.37
CA ASP A 189 -17.34 -27.37 9.16
C ASP A 189 -18.47 -28.35 9.52
N ASP A 190 -19.18 -28.81 8.49
CA ASP A 190 -20.29 -29.74 8.60
C ASP A 190 -19.86 -31.18 8.27
N THR A 191 -18.55 -31.42 8.14
CA THR A 191 -18.00 -32.74 7.84
C THR A 191 -18.31 -33.75 8.94
N VAL A 192 -19.22 -34.67 8.63
CA VAL A 192 -19.56 -35.78 9.54
C VAL A 192 -18.52 -36.88 9.38
N TYR A 193 -17.53 -36.92 10.28
CA TYR A 193 -16.63 -38.06 10.40
C TYR A 193 -17.40 -39.30 10.88
N VAL A 194 -17.40 -40.36 10.07
CA VAL A 194 -17.86 -41.68 10.51
C VAL A 194 -16.91 -42.21 11.59
N VAL A 195 -17.28 -42.02 12.85
CA VAL A 195 -16.56 -42.65 13.97
C VAL A 195 -16.89 -44.14 13.95
N ALA A 196 -15.93 -44.96 13.53
CA ALA A 196 -16.08 -46.41 13.39
C ALA A 196 -16.49 -47.13 14.69
N GLU A 197 -16.39 -46.47 15.85
CA GLU A 197 -16.78 -46.98 17.16
C GLU A 197 -18.29 -47.25 17.31
N PHE A 198 -19.13 -46.64 16.46
CA PHE A 198 -20.58 -46.88 16.44
C PHE A 198 -21.04 -47.83 15.32
N LEU A 199 -20.12 -48.40 14.54
CA LEU A 199 -20.44 -49.43 13.57
C LEU A 199 -20.08 -50.79 14.16
N PRO A 200 -21.07 -51.64 14.54
CA PRO A 200 -20.79 -52.94 15.13
C PRO A 200 -20.01 -53.88 14.19
N LYS A 201 -19.94 -53.57 12.88
CA LYS A 201 -19.16 -54.28 11.86
C LYS A 201 -18.65 -53.34 10.76
N LEU A 202 -17.43 -53.59 10.27
CA LEU A 202 -16.85 -52.91 9.10
C LEU A 202 -17.70 -53.04 7.81
N SER A 203 -18.58 -54.04 7.73
CA SER A 203 -19.50 -54.24 6.60
C SER A 203 -20.56 -53.15 6.47
N ASP A 204 -20.78 -52.40 7.54
CA ASP A 204 -21.85 -51.40 7.64
C ASP A 204 -21.31 -49.99 7.33
N LEU A 205 -20.00 -49.88 7.08
CA LEU A 205 -19.35 -48.66 6.60
C LEU A 205 -19.77 -48.42 5.14
N GLN A 206 -20.86 -47.69 4.95
CA GLN A 206 -21.25 -47.17 3.64
C GLN A 206 -20.31 -46.02 3.28
N ILE A 207 -19.20 -46.34 2.62
CA ILE A 207 -18.37 -45.31 1.98
C ILE A 207 -19.20 -44.73 0.84
N PHE A 208 -19.70 -43.51 1.01
CA PHE A 208 -20.42 -42.80 -0.03
C PHE A 208 -19.43 -42.44 -1.15
N ARG A 209 -19.35 -43.29 -2.16
CA ARG A 209 -18.69 -42.93 -3.43
C ARG A 209 -19.70 -42.07 -4.18
N GLY A 210 -19.57 -40.76 -4.07
CA GLY A 210 -20.34 -39.82 -4.89
C GLY A 210 -20.35 -40.30 -6.33
N SER A 211 -21.54 -40.50 -6.87
CA SER A 211 -21.72 -40.89 -8.27
C SER A 211 -21.10 -39.79 -9.15
N PRO A 212 -20.13 -40.10 -10.03
CA PRO A 212 -19.65 -39.10 -10.97
C PRO A 212 -20.83 -38.74 -11.87
N GLN A 213 -21.35 -37.53 -11.70
CA GLN A 213 -22.34 -36.99 -12.63
C GLN A 213 -21.64 -36.85 -13.99
N ILE A 214 -22.32 -37.37 -15.01
CA ILE A 214 -21.89 -37.51 -16.41
C ILE A 214 -22.00 -36.17 -17.12
#